data_AF-X1LEZ3-F1
#
_entry.id   AF-X1LEZ3-F1
#
_cell.length_a   1.000
_cell.length_b   1.000
_cell.length_c   1.000
_cell.angle_alpha   90.00
_cell.angle_beta   90.00
_cell.angle_gamma   90.00
#
_symmetry.space_group_name_H-M   'P 1'
#
loop_
_entity.id
_entity.type
_entity.pdbx_description
1 polymer ?
#
loop_
_entity_poly.entity_id
_entity_poly.type
_entity_poly.pdbx_seq_one_letter_code
_entity_poly.pdbx_strand_id
1 'polypeptide(L)' 'LPVEVEADKAKATIKNGILTIKLPKSEKIKTKKIQVKPLE' A
#
# COMPACT_ATOMS: atom_id res chain seq x y z
N LEU A 1 0.68 -10.57 8.55
CA LEU A 1 -0.15 -9.90 7.52
C LEU A 1 0.41 -10.28 6.15
N PRO A 2 -0.42 -10.54 5.14
CA PRO A 2 0.03 -11.12 3.86
C PRO A 2 0.92 -10.20 2.99
N VAL A 3 1.28 -9.00 3.45
CA VAL A 3 2.19 -8.06 2.79
C VAL A 3 2.93 -7.22 3.84
N GLU A 4 4.19 -6.85 3.55
CA GLU A 4 4.98 -5.96 4.41
C GLU A 4 4.38 -4.54 4.37
N VAL A 5 4.14 -3.96 5.55
CA VAL A 5 3.50 -2.65 5.72
C VAL A 5 4.38 -1.75 6.59
N GLU A 6 4.33 -0.45 6.33
CA GLU A 6 5.03 0.54 7.15
C GLU A 6 4.15 0.87 8.37
N ALA A 7 4.29 0.06 9.43
CA ALA A 7 3.48 0.15 10.64
C ALA A 7 3.57 1.54 11.30
N ASP A 8 4.75 2.16 11.31
CA ASP A 8 4.98 3.49 11.89
C ASP A 8 4.23 4.61 11.15
N LYS A 9 3.83 4.38 9.89
CA LYS A 9 3.09 5.34 9.06
C LYS A 9 1.59 5.02 8.99
N ALA A 10 1.11 4.06 9.79
CA ALA A 10 -0.31 3.74 9.86
C ALA A 10 -1.12 4.94 10.37
N LYS A 11 -2.31 5.15 9.79
CA LYS A 11 -3.25 6.21 10.22
C LYS A 11 -4.62 5.61 10.48
N ALA A 12 -5.27 6.03 11.55
CA ALA A 12 -6.62 5.63 11.89
C ALA A 12 -7.53 6.86 12.01
N THR A 13 -8.78 6.74 11.56
CA THR A 13 -9.79 7.79 11.63
C THR A 13 -11.15 7.19 11.96
N ILE A 14 -11.92 7.85 12.82
CA ILE A 14 -13.31 7.46 13.13
C ILE A 14 -14.26 8.48 12.52
N LYS A 15 -15.24 8.02 11.73
CA LYS A 15 -16.30 8.88 11.17
C LYS A 15 -17.63 8.13 11.21
N ASN A 16 -18.66 8.76 11.75
CA ASN A 16 -20.03 8.19 11.85
C ASN A 16 -20.06 6.78 12.48
N GLY A 17 -19.29 6.55 13.54
CA GLY A 17 -19.20 5.24 14.19
C GLY A 17 -18.37 4.19 13.45
N ILE A 18 -17.76 4.52 12.31
CA ILE A 18 -16.91 3.61 11.54
C ILE A 18 -15.44 3.95 11.77
N LEU A 19 -14.68 2.96 12.27
CA LEU A 19 -13.22 3.03 12.36
C LEU A 19 -12.60 2.63 11.03
N THR A 20 -11.91 3.57 10.39
CA THR A 20 -11.13 3.34 9.16
C THR A 20 -9.64 3.37 9.48
N ILE A 21 -8.92 2.32 9.07
CA ILE A 21 -7.47 2.20 9.25
C ILE A 21 -6.80 2.18 7.88
N LYS A 22 -5.83 3.06 7.66
CA LYS A 22 -4.97 3.12 6.48
C LYS A 22 -3.60 2.55 6.83
N LEU A 23 -3.27 1.41 6.22
CA LEU A 23 -1.97 0.75 6.33
C LEU A 23 -1.21 0.91 5.00
N PRO A 24 -0.21 1.81 4.92
CA PRO A 24 0.60 1.93 3.71
C PRO A 24 1.44 0.69 3.47
N LYS A 25 1.48 0.22 2.21
CA LYS A 25 2.37 -0.86 1.80
C LYS A 25 3.82 -0.37 1.81
N SER A 26 4.73 -1.23 2.25
CA SER A 26 6.18 -0.95 2.23
C SER A 26 6.64 -0.61 0.81
N GLU A 27 7.39 0.48 0.66
CA GLU A 27 7.88 0.96 -0.65
C GLU A 27 8.70 -0.08 -1.41
N LYS A 28 9.29 -1.06 -0.71
CA LYS A 28 9.98 -2.22 -1.30
C LYS A 28 9.07 -3.05 -2.22
N ILE A 29 7.75 -2.98 -2.03
CA ILE A 29 6.73 -3.74 -2.76
C ILE A 29 6.13 -2.93 -3.92
N LYS A 30 6.66 -1.73 -4.24
CA LYS A 30 6.33 -1.09 -5.52
C LYS A 30 6.88 -1.97 -6.64
N THR A 31 6.08 -2.93 -7.09
CA THR A 31 6.34 -3.78 -8.26
C THR A 31 6.87 -2.88 -9.35
N LYS A 32 8.13 -3.08 -9.75
CA LYS A 32 8.73 -2.37 -10.88
C LYS A 32 7.74 -2.55 -12.02
N LYS A 33 7.09 -1.46 -12.46
CA LYS A 33 6.21 -1.52 -13.63
C LYS A 33 7.12 -1.92 -14.79
N ILE A 34 7.05 -3.20 -15.19
CA ILE A 34 7.78 -3.68 -16.36
C ILE A 34 7.05 -3.08 -17.55
N GLN A 35 7.65 -2.07 -18.19
CA GLN A 35 7.20 -1.63 -19.51
C GLN A 35 7.59 -2.72 -20.51
N VAL A 36 6.58 -3.38 -21.06
CA VAL A 36 6.77 -4.30 -22.19
C VAL A 36 7.02 -3.44 -23.43
N LYS A 37 8.23 -3.49 -23.99
CA LYS A 37 8.50 -2.90 -25.31
C LYS A 37 7.97 -3.87 -26.38
N PRO A 38 7.18 -3.40 -27.37
CA PRO A 38 6.87 -4.23 -28.53
C PRO A 38 8.16 -4.54 -29.30
N LEU A 39 8.28 -5.78 -29.78
CA LEU A 39 9.30 -6.18 -30.76
C LEU A 39 8.85 -5.62 -32.12
N GLU A 40 9.74 -4.89 -32.80
CA GLU A 40 9.58 -4.48 -34.20
C GLU A 40 10.57 -5.27 -35.06
#